data_AF-A0A2V6CGC3-F1
#
_entry.id   AF-A0A2V6CGC3-F1
#
_cell.length_a   1.000
_cell.length_b   1.000
_cell.length_c   1.000
_cell.angle_alpha   90.00
_cell.angle_beta   90.00
_cell.angle_gamma   90.00
#
_symmetry.space_group_name_H-M   'P 1'
#
loop_
_entity.id
_entity.type
_entity.pdbx_description
1 polymer ?
#
loop_
_entity_poly.entity_id
_entity_poly.type
_entity_poly.pdbx_seq_one_letter_code
_entity_poly.pdbx_strand_id
1 'polypeptide(L)'
;MLRTHAVLLTFISLFFLHSAFAGSDGFSAIKKMSNERIVDLEKRHEDLGLKDLGAQEISERLSCISWLICGSEFMLLQDNLTVRDVLKVPAHSKKSPLFIGTCDINGKETKAIVVAILDAATEGGAPTLPAKIAWKIDEKKGKFISLSAEGLRCPRSGISTVDGGL
;
A
#
# COMPACT_ATOMS: atom_id res chain seq x y z
N MET A 1 16.58 75.95 -3.17
CA MET A 1 15.87 76.11 -1.88
C MET A 1 14.38 75.90 -2.12
N LEU A 2 13.66 75.46 -1.08
CA LEU A 2 12.27 74.97 -1.00
C LEU A 2 12.05 73.46 -1.23
N ARG A 3 11.97 72.80 -0.06
CA ARG A 3 11.33 71.52 0.27
C ARG A 3 9.83 71.56 -0.07
N THR A 4 9.25 70.41 -0.41
CA THR A 4 7.98 69.95 0.19
C THR A 4 7.69 68.47 -0.12
N HIS A 5 7.71 67.69 0.96
CA HIS A 5 6.88 66.54 1.34
C HIS A 5 6.79 65.28 0.47
N ALA A 6 7.50 64.26 0.96
CA ALA A 6 7.22 62.84 0.77
C ALA A 6 5.86 62.45 1.36
N VAL A 7 5.09 61.66 0.62
CA VAL A 7 3.93 60.93 1.13
C VAL A 7 4.34 59.47 1.27
N LEU A 8 4.45 59.05 2.54
CA LEU A 8 4.79 57.72 2.99
C LEU A 8 3.52 56.85 2.92
N LEU A 9 3.42 55.94 1.94
CA LEU A 9 2.37 54.91 1.90
C LEU A 9 2.82 53.70 2.72
N THR A 10 2.49 53.70 4.00
CA THR A 10 2.60 52.54 4.90
C THR A 10 1.41 51.62 4.68
N PHE A 11 1.59 50.52 3.93
CA PHE A 11 0.67 49.38 3.97
C PHE A 11 1.15 48.39 5.03
N ILE A 12 0.63 48.55 6.25
CA ILE A 12 0.62 47.52 7.28
C ILE A 12 -0.61 46.66 6.99
N SER A 13 -0.44 45.49 6.36
CA SER A 13 -1.47 44.45 6.37
C SER A 13 -0.98 43.29 7.21
N LEU A 14 -1.75 43.01 8.26
CA LEU A 14 -1.49 42.06 9.32
C LEU A 14 -1.23 40.65 8.81
N PHE A 15 -0.33 39.99 9.51
CA PHE A 15 -0.25 38.55 9.67
C PHE A 15 -1.64 37.93 9.87
N PHE A 16 -2.04 37.07 8.95
CA PHE A 16 -2.85 35.91 9.28
C PHE A 16 -2.15 34.67 8.74
N LEU A 17 -1.36 34.06 9.62
CA LEU A 17 -1.04 32.64 9.58
C LEU A 17 -2.36 31.86 9.59
N HIS A 18 -2.70 31.19 8.50
CA HIS A 18 -3.55 30.00 8.54
C HIS A 18 -2.90 28.92 7.69
N SER A 19 -2.10 28.11 8.37
CA SER A 19 -1.74 26.76 8.00
C SER A 19 -3.02 25.96 7.76
N ALA A 20 -3.19 25.41 6.58
CA ALA A 20 -4.09 24.28 6.36
C ALA A 20 -3.31 23.21 5.61
N PHE A 21 -2.61 22.39 6.38
CA PHE A 21 -2.20 21.04 5.97
C PHE A 21 -3.48 20.30 5.58
N ALA A 22 -3.62 19.95 4.29
CA ALA A 22 -4.61 18.97 3.87
C ALA A 22 -4.22 17.64 4.52
N GLY A 23 -5.08 17.17 5.43
CA GLY A 23 -4.89 15.98 6.23
C GLY A 23 -4.62 14.76 5.36
N SER A 24 -3.43 14.20 5.53
CA SER A 24 -3.25 12.77 5.29
C SER A 24 -3.98 12.09 6.44
N ASP A 25 -5.09 11.42 6.14
CA ASP A 25 -5.73 10.46 7.05
C ASP A 25 -4.75 9.30 7.28
N GLY A 26 -3.80 9.55 8.17
CA GLY A 26 -2.90 8.55 8.71
C GLY A 26 -3.70 7.63 9.62
N PHE A 27 -4.24 6.55 9.05
CA PHE A 27 -4.58 5.36 9.83
C PHE A 27 -3.27 4.80 10.43
N SER A 28 -2.83 5.38 11.54
CA SER A 28 -1.79 4.83 12.40
C SER A 28 -2.34 4.70 13.83
N ALA A 29 -3.47 4.02 13.95
CA ALA A 29 -3.84 3.39 15.22
C ALA A 29 -3.24 1.99 15.18
N ILE A 30 -2.09 1.82 15.83
CA ILE A 30 -1.48 0.51 16.07
C ILE A 30 -2.48 -0.31 16.90
N LYS A 31 -3.24 -1.20 16.26
CA LYS A 31 -4.23 -2.06 16.93
C LYS A 31 -3.59 -3.40 17.22
N LYS A 32 -3.63 -3.81 18.50
CA LYS A 32 -3.29 -5.18 18.90
C LYS A 32 -4.45 -6.09 18.56
N MET A 33 -4.19 -7.20 17.86
CA MET A 33 -5.21 -8.23 17.60
C MET A 33 -5.31 -9.20 18.78
N SER A 34 -6.53 -9.60 19.14
CA SER A 34 -6.80 -10.69 20.08
C SER A 34 -6.33 -12.01 19.49
N ASN A 35 -5.77 -12.88 20.31
CA ASN A 35 -5.33 -14.21 19.89
C ASN A 35 -6.52 -15.19 19.89
N GLU A 36 -7.52 -14.91 19.06
CA GLU A 36 -8.71 -15.75 18.89
C GLU A 36 -8.62 -16.60 17.61
N ARG A 37 -9.43 -17.67 17.50
CA ARG A 37 -9.47 -18.46 16.26
C ARG A 37 -10.08 -17.61 15.14
N ILE A 38 -9.46 -17.65 13.96
CA ILE A 38 -9.88 -16.85 12.79
C ILE A 38 -11.37 -17.02 12.47
N VAL A 39 -11.88 -18.26 12.53
CA VAL A 39 -13.30 -18.56 12.28
C VAL A 39 -14.23 -17.86 13.29
N ASP A 40 -13.81 -17.75 14.55
CA ASP A 40 -14.58 -17.07 15.59
C ASP A 40 -14.57 -15.54 15.37
N LEU A 41 -13.44 -14.99 14.91
CA LEU A 41 -13.29 -13.57 14.54
C LEU A 41 -14.17 -13.21 13.33
N GLU A 42 -14.10 -14.01 12.26
CA GLU A 42 -14.93 -13.83 11.05
C GLU A 42 -16.42 -13.84 11.41
N LYS A 43 -16.85 -14.83 12.23
CA LYS A 43 -18.24 -14.95 12.66
C LYS A 43 -18.70 -13.78 13.53
N ARG A 44 -17.83 -13.24 14.38
CA ARG A 44 -18.14 -12.07 15.22
C ARG A 44 -18.35 -10.80 14.39
N HIS A 45 -17.69 -10.70 13.25
CA HIS A 45 -17.69 -9.55 12.35
C HIS A 45 -18.28 -9.87 10.98
N GLU A 46 -19.29 -10.75 10.96
CA GLU A 46 -20.01 -11.13 9.74
C GLU A 46 -20.69 -9.91 9.09
N ASP A 47 -21.11 -8.93 9.89
CA ASP A 47 -21.67 -7.64 9.46
C ASP A 47 -20.69 -6.83 8.59
N LEU A 48 -19.38 -6.99 8.83
CA LEU A 48 -18.33 -6.36 8.04
C LEU A 48 -17.93 -7.21 6.83
N GLY A 49 -18.49 -8.41 6.65
CA GLY A 49 -18.03 -9.36 5.65
C GLY A 49 -16.55 -9.72 5.83
N LEU A 50 -16.10 -9.81 7.08
CA LEU A 50 -14.70 -10.09 7.41
C LEU A 50 -14.31 -11.50 6.96
N LYS A 51 -13.24 -11.61 6.17
CA LYS A 51 -12.71 -12.89 5.69
C LYS A 51 -11.19 -12.89 5.71
N ASP A 52 -10.57 -13.93 6.25
CA ASP A 52 -9.14 -14.19 6.09
C ASP A 52 -8.87 -14.74 4.69
N LEU A 53 -7.94 -14.11 3.97
CA LEU A 53 -7.50 -14.50 2.63
C LEU A 53 -6.13 -15.19 2.66
N GLY A 54 -5.52 -15.32 3.84
CA GLY A 54 -4.26 -15.99 4.06
C GLY A 54 -3.13 -15.05 4.47
N ALA A 55 -2.00 -15.64 4.81
CA ALA A 55 -0.81 -14.95 5.26
C ALA A 55 0.44 -15.46 4.55
N GLN A 56 1.39 -14.55 4.34
CA GLN A 56 2.73 -14.85 3.88
C GLN A 56 3.74 -14.36 4.92
N GLU A 57 4.68 -15.22 5.28
CA GLU A 57 5.82 -14.82 6.09
C GLU A 57 6.80 -14.00 5.24
N ILE A 58 7.10 -12.77 5.69
CA ILE A 58 8.07 -11.88 5.04
C ILE A 58 9.44 -12.10 5.69
N SER A 59 9.48 -12.20 7.01
CA SER A 59 10.64 -12.58 7.81
C SER A 59 10.20 -13.13 9.17
N GLU A 60 11.14 -13.60 9.99
CA GLU A 60 10.87 -14.16 11.32
C GLU A 60 10.01 -13.26 12.24
N ARG A 61 10.02 -11.95 12.00
CA ARG A 61 9.31 -10.95 12.81
C ARG A 61 8.21 -10.21 12.07
N LEU A 62 8.01 -10.49 10.78
CA LEU A 62 7.07 -9.75 9.96
C LEU A 62 6.27 -10.70 9.07
N SER A 63 4.95 -10.66 9.23
CA SER A 63 4.00 -11.37 8.37
C SER A 63 3.18 -10.36 7.57
N CYS A 64 2.85 -10.71 6.34
CA CYS A 64 1.89 -9.99 5.52
C CYS A 64 0.60 -10.81 5.46
N ILE A 65 -0.50 -10.26 5.96
CA ILE A 65 -1.78 -10.98 6.08
C ILE A 65 -2.83 -10.26 5.25
N SER A 66 -3.55 -10.98 4.39
CA SER A 66 -4.62 -10.44 3.57
C SER A 66 -5.98 -10.70 4.22
N TRP A 67 -6.80 -9.66 4.30
CA TRP A 67 -8.18 -9.74 4.79
C TRP A 67 -9.13 -9.09 3.80
N LEU A 68 -10.32 -9.67 3.63
CA LEU A 68 -11.47 -9.01 3.05
C LEU A 68 -12.22 -8.29 4.16
N ILE A 69 -12.45 -6.99 4.00
CA ILE A 69 -13.23 -6.17 4.92
C ILE A 69 -14.17 -5.30 4.09
N CYS A 70 -15.48 -5.45 4.31
CA CYS A 70 -16.54 -4.76 3.58
C CYS A 70 -16.39 -4.88 2.04
N GLY A 71 -16.01 -6.07 1.56
CA GLY A 71 -15.80 -6.35 0.13
C GLY A 71 -14.54 -5.74 -0.48
N SER A 72 -13.67 -5.10 0.31
CA SER A 72 -12.36 -4.61 -0.13
C SER A 72 -11.24 -5.45 0.49
N GLU A 73 -10.19 -5.73 -0.29
CA GLU A 73 -9.01 -6.45 0.21
C GLU A 73 -8.02 -5.48 0.86
N PHE A 74 -7.51 -5.87 2.03
CA PHE A 74 -6.49 -5.17 2.80
C PHE A 74 -5.35 -6.11 3.15
N MET A 75 -4.12 -5.68 2.89
CA MET A 75 -2.90 -6.34 3.35
C MET A 75 -2.37 -5.63 4.58
N LEU A 76 -2.12 -6.38 5.65
CA LEU A 76 -1.55 -5.88 6.89
C LEU A 76 -0.13 -6.42 7.06
N LEU A 77 0.82 -5.55 7.37
CA LEU A 77 2.09 -5.96 7.92
C LEU A 77 1.95 -6.10 9.42
N GLN A 78 2.23 -7.29 9.93
CA GLN A 78 2.07 -7.64 11.34
C GLN A 78 3.39 -8.12 11.92
N ASP A 79 3.76 -7.54 13.05
CA ASP A 79 4.86 -7.99 13.90
C ASP A 79 4.27 -8.49 15.21
N ASN A 80 4.33 -9.81 15.42
CA ASN A 80 3.64 -10.51 16.49
C ASN A 80 2.13 -10.26 16.48
N LEU A 81 1.59 -9.47 17.42
CA LEU A 81 0.16 -9.09 17.48
C LEU A 81 -0.07 -7.64 17.06
N THR A 82 0.94 -6.96 16.51
CA THR A 82 0.95 -5.53 16.25
C THR A 82 0.88 -5.28 14.75
N VAL A 83 -0.21 -4.66 14.29
CA VAL A 83 -0.30 -4.14 12.92
C VAL A 83 0.65 -2.94 12.80
N ARG A 84 1.61 -3.04 11.87
CA ARG A 84 2.64 -2.02 11.58
C ARG A 84 2.20 -1.06 10.49
N ASP A 85 1.59 -1.59 9.44
CA ASP A 85 1.11 -0.82 8.30
C ASP A 85 0.00 -1.58 7.57
N VAL A 86 -0.83 -0.85 6.82
CA VAL A 86 -1.97 -1.41 6.09
C VAL A 86 -1.99 -0.86 4.68
N LEU A 87 -2.07 -1.76 3.70
CA LEU A 87 -2.28 -1.44 2.30
C LEU A 87 -3.70 -1.84 1.91
N LYS A 88 -4.51 -0.87 1.48
CA LYS A 88 -5.74 -1.18 0.74
C LYS A 88 -5.34 -1.64 -0.66
N VAL A 89 -5.59 -2.90 -0.96
CA VAL A 89 -5.21 -3.49 -2.26
C VAL A 89 -6.19 -2.96 -3.32
N PRO A 90 -5.69 -2.40 -4.44
CA PRO A 90 -6.56 -2.02 -5.55
C PRO A 90 -7.29 -3.24 -6.11
N ALA A 91 -8.46 -3.00 -6.72
CA ALA A 91 -9.18 -4.07 -7.41
C ALA A 91 -8.28 -4.76 -8.45
N HIS A 92 -8.27 -6.09 -8.42
CA HIS A 92 -7.43 -6.93 -9.28
C HIS A 92 -8.24 -8.07 -9.91
N SER A 93 -7.69 -8.68 -10.96
CA SER A 93 -8.35 -9.72 -11.78
C SER A 93 -7.32 -10.46 -12.62
N LYS A 94 -7.72 -11.48 -13.40
CA LYS A 94 -6.83 -12.09 -14.42
C LYS A 94 -6.15 -11.10 -15.36
N LYS A 95 -6.80 -9.98 -15.70
CA LYS A 95 -6.21 -8.95 -16.59
C LYS A 95 -5.24 -8.02 -15.87
N SER A 96 -5.39 -7.90 -14.55
CA SER A 96 -4.55 -7.06 -13.71
C SER A 96 -4.32 -7.76 -12.38
N PRO A 97 -3.52 -8.84 -12.35
CA PRO A 97 -3.41 -9.70 -11.20
C PRO A 97 -2.64 -9.02 -10.07
N LEU A 98 -2.97 -9.40 -8.84
CA LEU A 98 -2.15 -9.11 -7.67
C LEU A 98 -0.91 -10.01 -7.69
N PHE A 99 0.22 -9.46 -7.29
CA PHE A 99 1.49 -10.16 -7.19
C PHE A 99 2.17 -9.87 -5.85
N ILE A 100 2.77 -10.90 -5.24
CA ILE A 100 3.68 -10.76 -4.11
C ILE A 100 4.94 -11.60 -4.36
N GLY A 101 6.12 -10.97 -4.28
CA GLY A 101 7.40 -11.66 -4.47
C GLY A 101 8.54 -10.73 -4.89
N THR A 102 9.63 -11.30 -5.43
CA THR A 102 10.71 -10.51 -6.03
C THR A 102 10.37 -10.15 -7.48
N CYS A 103 10.79 -8.98 -7.91
CA CYS A 103 10.64 -8.50 -9.29
C CYS A 103 12.01 -8.11 -9.86
N ASP A 104 12.06 -7.80 -11.14
CA ASP A 104 13.20 -7.16 -11.79
C ASP A 104 12.92 -5.67 -11.99
N ILE A 105 13.94 -4.83 -11.76
CA ILE A 105 13.94 -3.42 -12.16
C ILE A 105 14.99 -3.26 -13.25
N ASN A 106 14.55 -2.90 -14.46
CA ASN A 106 15.43 -2.73 -15.63
C ASN A 106 16.31 -3.98 -15.88
N GLY A 107 15.74 -5.17 -15.71
CA GLY A 107 16.43 -6.45 -15.94
C GLY A 107 17.34 -6.91 -14.80
N LYS A 108 17.29 -6.26 -13.64
CA LYS A 108 18.02 -6.67 -12.44
C LYS A 108 17.08 -7.01 -11.31
N GLU A 109 17.21 -8.22 -10.77
CA GLU A 109 16.40 -8.69 -9.66
C GLU A 109 16.57 -7.81 -8.41
N THR A 110 15.44 -7.43 -7.81
CA THR A 110 15.39 -6.78 -6.50
C THR A 110 15.35 -7.83 -5.39
N LYS A 111 16.13 -7.58 -4.32
CA LYS A 111 16.09 -8.38 -3.09
C LYS A 111 14.89 -8.06 -2.19
N ALA A 112 14.19 -6.95 -2.44
CA ALA A 112 13.01 -6.58 -1.67
C ALA A 112 11.78 -7.34 -2.16
N ILE A 113 10.92 -7.74 -1.21
CA ILE A 113 9.60 -8.25 -1.52
C ILE A 113 8.71 -7.09 -1.97
N VAL A 114 8.08 -7.28 -3.12
CA VAL A 114 7.22 -6.32 -3.79
C VAL A 114 5.80 -6.85 -3.80
N VAL A 115 4.85 -5.99 -3.45
CA VAL A 115 3.43 -6.16 -3.74
C VAL A 115 3.11 -5.31 -4.96
N ALA A 116 2.47 -5.88 -5.97
CA ALA A 116 2.15 -5.15 -7.20
C ALA A 116 0.82 -5.57 -7.81
N ILE A 117 0.20 -4.65 -8.55
CA ILE A 117 -0.83 -5.00 -9.53
C ILE A 117 -0.17 -5.00 -10.90
N LEU A 118 -0.21 -6.13 -11.60
CA LEU A 118 0.46 -6.31 -12.88
C LEU A 118 -0.47 -5.95 -14.07
N ASP A 119 0.09 -5.87 -15.26
CA ASP A 119 -0.66 -5.81 -16.52
C ASP A 119 -0.52 -7.11 -17.30
N ALA A 120 -1.55 -7.95 -17.25
CA ALA A 120 -1.62 -9.18 -18.02
C ALA A 120 -2.39 -9.02 -19.34
N ALA A 121 -3.06 -7.87 -19.55
CA ALA A 121 -3.91 -7.66 -20.72
C ALA A 121 -3.11 -7.56 -22.03
N THR A 122 -1.85 -7.11 -21.94
CA THR A 122 -1.01 -6.80 -23.09
C THR A 122 0.00 -7.90 -23.42
N GLU A 123 0.30 -8.79 -22.48
CA GLU A 123 1.44 -9.72 -22.57
C GLU A 123 1.09 -11.13 -22.07
N GLY A 124 0.03 -11.74 -22.61
CA GLY A 124 -0.54 -13.03 -22.15
C GLY A 124 0.41 -14.24 -22.13
N GLY A 125 1.53 -14.22 -22.87
CA GLY A 125 2.53 -15.31 -22.87
C GLY A 125 3.89 -14.98 -22.23
N ALA A 126 4.12 -13.74 -21.81
CA ALA A 126 5.45 -13.32 -21.34
C ALA A 126 5.78 -13.92 -19.96
N PRO A 127 7.04 -14.35 -19.71
CA PRO A 127 7.42 -14.96 -18.43
C PRO A 127 7.34 -13.98 -17.24
N THR A 128 7.46 -12.68 -17.53
CA THR A 128 7.28 -11.59 -16.57
C THR A 128 6.27 -10.60 -17.12
N LEU A 129 5.51 -9.96 -16.24
CA LEU A 129 4.54 -8.93 -16.58
C LEU A 129 4.99 -7.58 -16.03
N PRO A 130 4.71 -6.46 -16.73
CA PRO A 130 4.97 -5.13 -16.19
C PRO A 130 4.02 -4.81 -15.03
N ALA A 131 4.47 -4.01 -14.08
CA ALA A 131 3.62 -3.49 -13.01
C ALA A 131 2.81 -2.27 -13.48
N LYS A 132 1.57 -2.13 -12.99
CA LYS A 132 0.76 -0.90 -13.08
C LYS A 132 1.00 0.00 -11.86
N ILE A 133 1.07 -0.62 -10.70
CA ILE A 133 1.35 0.02 -9.42
C ILE A 133 2.04 -0.99 -8.52
N ALA A 134 2.97 -0.52 -7.68
CA ALA A 134 3.76 -1.37 -6.82
C ALA A 134 4.14 -0.69 -5.50
N TRP A 135 4.40 -1.54 -4.51
CA TRP A 135 4.94 -1.19 -3.21
C TRP A 135 6.04 -2.17 -2.86
N LYS A 136 7.17 -1.67 -2.37
CA LYS A 136 8.15 -2.52 -1.69
C LYS A 136 7.79 -2.62 -0.22
N ILE A 137 8.03 -3.78 0.37
CA ILE A 137 7.97 -3.96 1.82
C ILE A 137 9.33 -3.54 2.40
N ASP A 138 9.35 -2.45 3.17
CA ASP A 138 10.50 -2.07 3.99
C ASP A 138 10.42 -2.84 5.30
N GLU A 139 11.04 -4.02 5.35
CA GLU A 139 11.02 -4.92 6.51
C GLU A 139 11.49 -4.24 7.80
N LYS A 140 12.51 -3.38 7.70
CA LYS A 140 13.09 -2.69 8.87
C LYS A 140 12.10 -1.71 9.49
N LYS A 141 11.28 -1.07 8.65
CA LYS A 141 10.26 -0.11 9.10
C LYS A 141 8.89 -0.76 9.29
N GLY A 142 8.68 -1.98 8.79
CA GLY A 142 7.39 -2.64 8.72
C GLY A 142 6.38 -1.84 7.91
N LYS A 143 6.78 -1.31 6.74
CA LYS A 143 5.94 -0.42 5.92
C LYS A 143 5.84 -0.82 4.45
N PHE A 144 4.70 -0.53 3.84
CA PHE A 144 4.53 -0.51 2.40
C PHE A 144 5.02 0.85 1.87
N ILE A 145 6.08 0.83 1.07
CA ILE A 145 6.62 2.04 0.45
C ILE A 145 6.33 1.99 -1.03
N SER A 146 5.64 3.00 -1.56
CA SER A 146 5.37 3.10 -3.00
C SER A 146 6.66 2.97 -3.80
N LEU A 147 6.58 2.15 -4.84
CA LEU A 147 7.68 1.86 -5.77
C LEU A 147 7.24 2.26 -7.18
N SER A 148 8.15 2.86 -7.95
CA SER A 148 7.86 3.19 -9.35
C SER A 148 7.60 1.90 -10.14
N ALA A 149 6.56 1.93 -10.97
CA ALA A 149 6.23 0.86 -11.89
C ALA A 149 7.12 0.86 -13.15
N GLU A 150 7.82 1.98 -13.41
CA GLU A 150 8.68 2.11 -14.59
C GLU A 150 9.83 1.11 -14.55
N GLY A 151 9.93 0.28 -15.61
CA GLY A 151 10.94 -0.76 -15.71
C GLY A 151 10.79 -1.93 -14.73
N LEU A 152 9.74 -1.94 -13.90
CA LEU A 152 9.44 -2.98 -12.93
C LEU A 152 8.66 -4.12 -13.59
N ARG A 153 9.24 -5.32 -13.58
CA ARG A 153 8.61 -6.52 -14.16
C ARG A 153 8.66 -7.67 -13.17
N CYS A 154 7.54 -8.35 -12.98
CA CYS A 154 7.39 -9.38 -11.97
C CYS A 154 7.06 -10.74 -12.60
N PRO A 155 7.58 -11.86 -12.06
CA PRO A 155 7.30 -13.20 -12.56
C PRO A 155 5.85 -13.61 -12.29
N ARG A 156 5.38 -14.63 -13.00
CA ARG A 156 4.02 -15.15 -12.83
C ARG A 156 3.82 -16.06 -11.62
N SER A 157 4.89 -16.62 -11.08
CA SER A 157 4.84 -17.58 -9.97
C SER A 157 4.30 -17.01 -8.66
N GLY A 158 4.20 -15.67 -8.52
CA GLY A 158 3.66 -14.99 -7.35
C GLY A 158 2.30 -14.32 -7.59
N ILE A 159 1.60 -14.66 -8.67
CA ILE A 159 0.31 -14.08 -9.01
C ILE A 159 -0.82 -14.71 -8.18
N SER A 160 -1.68 -13.86 -7.62
CA SER A 160 -2.98 -14.20 -7.05
C SER A 160 -4.08 -13.50 -7.82
N THR A 161 -5.16 -14.24 -8.15
CA THR A 161 -6.33 -13.71 -8.85
C THR A 161 -7.61 -14.05 -8.08
N VAL A 162 -8.43 -13.05 -7.81
CA VAL A 162 -9.74 -13.22 -7.14
C VAL A 162 -10.75 -14.02 -7.99
N ASP A 163 -10.54 -14.10 -9.30
CA ASP A 163 -11.35 -14.82 -10.27
C ASP A 163 -10.79 -16.21 -10.66
N GLY A 164 -9.81 -16.72 -9.91
CA GLY A 164 -9.35 -18.11 -9.97
C GLY A 164 -8.69 -18.50 -11.30
N GLY A 165 -7.84 -17.64 -11.87
CA GLY A 165 -7.10 -17.95 -13.10
C GLY A 165 -5.60 -17.80 -12.95
N LEU A 166 -4.88 -18.87 -13.28
CA LEU A 166 -3.48 -18.86 -13.68
C LEU A 166 -3.35 -18.56 -15.17
#